data_AF-A0A8S4G027-F1
#
_entry.id   AF-A0A8S4G027-F1
#
_cell.length_a   1.000
_cell.length_b   1.000
_cell.length_c   1.000
_cell.angle_alpha   90.00
_cell.angle_beta   90.00
_cell.angle_gamma   90.00
#
_symmetry.space_group_name_H-M   'P 1'
#
loop_
_entity.id
_entity.type
_entity.pdbx_description
1 polymer ?
#
loop_
_entity_poly.entity_id
_entity_poly.type
_entity_poly.pdbx_seq_one_letter_code
_entity_poly.pdbx_strand_id
1 'polypeptide(L)'
;MSLARRYSGDEEESQASQSVAAIIMMVFQHSDNPAHHSQLLECLMSMKSTVVRDLLLVVAHGSARARLSAARLLLHYWPPPDDKLQDRRPPTSRTNDLAPFLCQRDACPNAGSAEAAKVCYDHCISVTFASDSPPPLYLCIECANEIHREHPDQRFFDILHPMQPLSVLCENKNCRSTDKSVYSICFSTECASYNGNHPIRYCHQCHGNRHNSRRGADHVHHTRLPQASNMEIELQGTLQDAIIR
;
A
#
# COMPACT_ATOMS: atom_id res chain seq x y z
N MET A 1 -16.67 -18.74 9.80
CA MET A 1 -15.38 -18.95 9.11
C MET A 1 -14.67 -17.60 9.07
N SER A 2 -13.61 -17.43 9.85
CA SER A 2 -13.03 -16.14 10.23
C SER A 2 -12.05 -15.63 9.18
N LEU A 3 -12.42 -14.58 8.42
CA LEU A 3 -11.55 -13.95 7.41
C LEU A 3 -11.15 -12.50 7.73
N ALA A 4 -11.25 -12.06 8.99
CA ALA A 4 -10.67 -10.78 9.40
C ALA A 4 -10.26 -10.79 10.88
N ARG A 5 -9.33 -11.67 11.25
CA ARG A 5 -8.55 -11.42 12.47
C ARG A 5 -7.59 -10.29 12.11
N ARG A 6 -7.90 -9.06 12.53
CA ARG A 6 -6.89 -7.99 12.60
C ARG A 6 -5.76 -8.57 13.45
N TYR A 7 -4.65 -8.84 12.79
CA TYR A 7 -3.47 -9.42 13.42
C TYR A 7 -2.98 -8.45 14.48
N SER A 8 -3.21 -8.84 15.72
CA SER A 8 -2.80 -8.13 16.93
C SER A 8 -1.58 -8.88 17.42
N GLY A 9 -0.41 -8.26 17.27
CA GLY A 9 0.83 -8.55 18.00
C GLY A 9 1.24 -10.01 18.14
N ASP A 10 1.98 -10.50 17.15
CA ASP A 10 3.30 -11.15 17.28
C ASP A 10 3.60 -11.73 15.91
N GLU A 11 4.71 -11.34 15.28
CA GLU A 11 5.21 -11.75 13.95
C GLU A 11 5.45 -13.27 13.81
N GLU A 12 4.56 -14.15 14.29
CA GLU A 12 4.45 -15.50 13.73
C GLU A 12 4.01 -15.34 12.28
N GLU A 13 4.97 -15.49 11.37
CA GLU A 13 4.80 -15.46 9.93
C GLU A 13 3.67 -16.40 9.51
N SER A 14 2.46 -15.85 9.37
CA SER A 14 1.36 -16.61 8.79
C SER A 14 1.75 -17.12 7.40
N GLN A 15 1.21 -18.26 6.98
CA GLN A 15 1.39 -18.78 5.62
C GLN A 15 1.07 -17.72 4.55
N ALA A 16 0.09 -16.84 4.84
CA ALA A 16 -0.25 -15.71 3.99
C ALA A 16 0.92 -14.71 3.87
N SER A 17 1.60 -14.39 4.98
CA SER A 17 2.77 -13.52 5.00
C SER A 17 3.93 -14.09 4.18
N GLN A 18 4.19 -15.41 4.27
CA GLN A 18 5.27 -16.08 3.53
C GLN A 18 4.99 -16.20 2.03
N SER A 19 3.72 -16.16 1.63
CA SER A 19 3.31 -16.29 0.22
C SER A 19 3.43 -14.98 -0.58
N VAL A 20 3.70 -13.84 0.08
CA VAL A 20 3.67 -12.51 -0.55
C VAL A 20 4.65 -12.40 -1.72
N ALA A 21 5.89 -12.86 -1.56
CA ALA A 21 6.88 -12.84 -2.65
C ALA A 21 6.41 -13.63 -3.89
N ALA A 22 5.79 -14.80 -3.68
CA ALA A 22 5.26 -15.61 -4.77
C ALA A 22 4.08 -14.92 -5.49
N ILE A 23 3.19 -14.26 -4.74
CA ILE A 23 2.08 -13.48 -5.30
C ILE A 23 2.60 -12.32 -6.14
N ILE A 24 3.58 -11.55 -5.63
CA ILE A 24 4.24 -10.46 -6.37
C ILE A 24 4.83 -11.00 -7.67
N MET A 25 5.58 -12.10 -7.59
CA MET A 25 6.21 -12.72 -8.76
C MET A 25 5.19 -13.15 -9.82
N MET A 26 4.10 -13.81 -9.40
CA MET A 26 3.03 -14.28 -10.28
C MET A 26 2.35 -13.12 -11.01
N VAL A 27 1.98 -12.05 -10.30
CA VAL A 27 1.35 -10.88 -10.93
C VAL A 27 2.31 -10.17 -11.86
N PHE A 28 3.58 -9.97 -11.46
CA PHE A 28 4.55 -9.28 -12.31
C PHE A 28 4.96 -10.10 -13.55
N GLN A 29 4.84 -11.43 -13.48
CA GLN A 29 5.06 -12.32 -14.62
C GLN A 29 3.92 -12.23 -15.64
N HIS A 30 2.67 -12.10 -15.18
CA HIS A 30 1.49 -12.28 -16.03
C HIS A 30 0.74 -10.98 -16.36
N SER A 31 1.01 -9.88 -15.65
CA SER A 31 0.50 -8.55 -16.00
C SER A 31 1.57 -7.75 -16.75
N ASP A 32 1.17 -7.11 -17.85
CA ASP A 32 2.01 -6.18 -18.63
C ASP A 32 1.78 -4.73 -18.18
N ASN A 33 0.73 -4.50 -17.38
CA ASN A 33 0.32 -3.16 -16.95
C ASN A 33 1.08 -2.73 -15.68
N PRO A 34 1.93 -1.69 -15.74
CA PRO A 34 2.62 -1.16 -14.56
C PRO A 34 1.68 -0.67 -13.46
N ALA A 35 0.47 -0.20 -13.82
CA ALA A 35 -0.51 0.24 -12.84
C ALA A 35 -0.98 -0.91 -11.94
N HIS A 36 -1.17 -2.12 -12.48
CA HIS A 36 -1.48 -3.30 -11.68
C HIS A 36 -0.34 -3.67 -10.73
N HIS A 37 0.91 -3.48 -11.16
CA HIS A 37 2.08 -3.77 -10.32
C HIS A 37 2.16 -2.82 -9.13
N SER A 38 2.00 -1.51 -9.38
CA SER A 38 1.94 -0.50 -8.32
C SER A 38 0.75 -0.73 -7.39
N GLN A 39 -0.44 -0.99 -7.93
CA GLN A 39 -1.64 -1.24 -7.13
C GLN A 39 -1.46 -2.44 -6.18
N LEU A 40 -0.95 -3.56 -6.69
CA LEU A 40 -0.66 -4.72 -5.86
C LEU A 40 0.33 -4.37 -4.75
N LEU A 41 1.43 -3.72 -5.11
CA LEU A 41 2.49 -3.43 -4.14
C LEU A 41 2.02 -2.45 -3.07
N GLU A 42 1.29 -1.40 -3.43
CA GLU A 42 0.70 -0.44 -2.48
C GLU A 42 -0.34 -1.11 -1.57
N CYS A 43 -1.15 -2.02 -2.11
CA CYS A 43 -2.07 -2.82 -1.32
C CYS A 43 -1.31 -3.66 -0.28
N LEU A 44 -0.27 -4.39 -0.70
CA LEU A 44 0.56 -5.17 0.21
C LEU A 44 1.26 -4.28 1.25
N MET A 45 1.79 -3.13 0.83
CA MET A 45 2.43 -2.15 1.71
C MET A 45 1.48 -1.55 2.74
N SER A 46 0.17 -1.54 2.48
CA SER A 46 -0.85 -1.15 3.47
C SER A 46 -1.12 -2.20 4.54
N MET A 47 -0.74 -3.46 4.30
CA MET A 47 -1.05 -4.60 5.17
C MET A 47 0.17 -5.18 5.88
N LYS A 48 1.36 -5.09 5.29
CA LYS A 48 2.61 -5.69 5.78
C LYS A 48 3.74 -4.68 5.73
N SER A 49 4.44 -4.46 6.84
CA SER A 49 5.57 -3.51 6.97
C SER A 49 6.87 -4.03 6.35
N THR A 50 6.98 -5.35 6.14
CA THR A 50 8.18 -6.03 5.65
C THR A 50 8.12 -6.37 4.15
N VAL A 51 7.19 -5.79 3.40
CA VAL A 51 7.01 -6.03 1.94
C VAL A 51 8.28 -5.77 1.13
N VAL A 52 9.16 -4.90 1.60
CA VAL A 52 10.47 -4.69 0.98
C VAL A 52 11.32 -5.96 0.91
N ARG A 53 11.21 -6.86 1.90
CA ARG A 53 11.90 -8.16 1.93
C ARG A 53 11.36 -9.07 0.83
N ASP A 54 10.03 -9.15 0.72
CA ASP A 54 9.36 -9.91 -0.34
C ASP A 54 9.75 -9.41 -1.73
N LEU A 55 9.81 -8.09 -1.90
CA LEU A 55 10.18 -7.46 -3.17
C LEU A 55 11.64 -7.76 -3.53
N LEU A 56 12.56 -7.70 -2.56
CA LEU A 56 13.97 -8.07 -2.75
C LEU A 56 14.13 -9.54 -3.13
N LEU A 57 13.36 -10.46 -2.54
CA LEU A 57 13.34 -11.87 -2.94
C LEU A 57 12.91 -12.04 -4.40
N VAL A 58 11.93 -11.27 -4.88
CA VAL A 58 11.53 -11.28 -6.29
C VAL A 58 12.62 -10.71 -7.19
N VAL A 59 13.38 -9.71 -6.74
CA VAL A 59 14.54 -9.24 -7.50
C VAL A 59 15.61 -10.34 -7.60
N ALA A 60 15.93 -11.01 -6.48
CA ALA A 60 16.97 -12.04 -6.42
C ALA A 60 16.62 -13.35 -7.16
N HIS A 61 15.36 -13.78 -7.10
CA HIS A 61 14.93 -15.12 -7.53
C HIS A 61 13.80 -15.13 -8.56
N GLY A 62 13.24 -13.97 -8.89
CA GLY A 62 12.19 -13.87 -9.89
C GLY A 62 12.66 -14.19 -11.31
N SER A 63 11.68 -14.49 -12.17
CA SER A 63 11.87 -14.53 -13.62
C SER A 63 12.39 -13.18 -14.16
N ALA A 64 12.95 -13.16 -15.37
CA ALA A 64 13.49 -11.93 -15.96
C ALA A 64 12.45 -10.78 -16.00
N ARG A 65 11.19 -11.10 -16.30
CA ARG A 65 10.10 -10.11 -16.33
C ARG A 65 9.73 -9.63 -14.92
N ALA A 66 9.54 -10.56 -13.99
CA ALA A 66 9.18 -10.21 -12.61
C ALA A 66 10.28 -9.39 -11.93
N ARG A 67 11.55 -9.77 -12.15
CA ARG A 67 12.73 -9.05 -11.63
C ARG A 67 12.77 -7.61 -12.10
N LEU A 68 12.55 -7.37 -13.40
CA LEU A 68 12.57 -6.01 -13.96
C LEU A 68 11.48 -5.13 -13.33
N SER A 69 10.26 -5.65 -13.19
CA SER A 69 9.16 -4.94 -12.53
C SER A 69 9.45 -4.68 -11.05
N ALA A 70 9.97 -5.68 -10.33
CA ALA A 70 10.32 -5.57 -8.92
C ALA A 70 11.43 -4.55 -8.67
N ALA A 71 12.51 -4.58 -9.47
CA ALA A 71 13.61 -3.63 -9.34
C ALA A 71 13.14 -2.19 -9.60
N ARG A 72 12.28 -1.98 -10.60
CA ARG A 72 11.69 -0.66 -10.89
C ARG A 72 10.86 -0.13 -9.71
N LEU A 73 10.02 -0.97 -9.12
CA LEU A 73 9.20 -0.56 -7.98
C LEU A 73 10.01 -0.41 -6.69
N LEU A 74 11.05 -1.23 -6.49
CA LEU A 74 11.97 -1.07 -5.37
C LEU A 74 12.62 0.32 -5.40
N LEU A 75 13.14 0.74 -6.56
CA LEU A 75 13.68 2.10 -6.75
C LEU A 75 12.62 3.19 -6.63
N HIS A 76 11.35 2.87 -6.92
CA HIS A 76 10.25 3.81 -6.82
C HIS A 76 9.87 4.10 -5.35
N TYR A 77 9.69 3.07 -4.52
CA TYR A 77 9.24 3.23 -3.13
C TYR A 77 10.39 3.32 -2.12
N TRP A 78 11.56 2.77 -2.43
CA TRP A 78 12.78 2.82 -1.62
C TRP A 78 13.97 3.34 -2.43
N PRO A 79 13.97 4.63 -2.84
CA PRO A 79 15.07 5.20 -3.59
C PRO A 79 16.37 5.17 -2.78
N PRO A 80 17.53 4.95 -3.43
CA PRO A 80 18.82 5.06 -2.78
C PRO A 80 19.06 6.49 -2.27
N PRO A 81 19.91 6.69 -1.26
CA PRO A 81 20.19 8.01 -0.67
C PRO A 81 21.02 8.95 -1.57
N ASP A 82 21.26 8.61 -2.84
CA ASP A 82 22.13 9.39 -3.74
C ASP A 82 21.39 10.63 -4.29
N ASP A 83 21.94 11.82 -4.03
CA ASP A 83 21.45 13.12 -4.51
C ASP A 83 21.33 13.20 -6.04
N LYS A 84 22.10 12.40 -6.79
CA LYS A 84 22.08 12.42 -8.26
C LYS A 84 20.84 11.77 -8.88
N LEU A 85 20.02 11.06 -8.11
CA LEU A 85 18.72 10.56 -8.59
C LEU A 85 17.63 11.64 -8.54
N GLN A 86 17.82 12.73 -7.81
CA GLN A 86 16.81 13.80 -7.67
C GLN A 86 16.51 14.50 -9.01
N ASP A 87 17.50 14.57 -9.90
CA ASP A 87 17.37 15.15 -11.25
C ASP A 87 16.78 14.19 -12.28
N ARG A 88 16.78 12.88 -12.00
CA ARG A 88 16.11 11.91 -12.86
C ARG A 88 14.64 12.00 -12.54
N ARG A 89 13.89 12.74 -13.38
CA ARG A 89 12.42 12.67 -13.41
C ARG A 89 12.06 11.19 -13.24
N PRO A 90 11.41 10.81 -12.13
CA PRO A 90 11.02 9.42 -11.97
C PRO A 90 10.23 9.06 -13.23
N PRO A 91 10.48 7.90 -13.85
CA PRO A 91 9.60 7.44 -14.91
C PRO A 91 8.22 7.52 -14.31
N THR A 92 7.38 8.39 -14.88
CA THR A 92 5.99 8.58 -14.47
C THR A 92 5.34 7.22 -14.64
N SER A 93 5.36 6.39 -13.60
CA SER A 93 4.50 5.24 -13.51
C SER A 93 3.11 5.86 -13.54
N ARG A 94 2.41 5.69 -14.64
CA ARG A 94 1.06 6.23 -14.83
C ARG A 94 0.10 5.42 -13.96
N THR A 95 0.25 5.52 -12.64
CA THR A 95 -0.72 5.03 -11.66
C THR A 95 -2.07 5.72 -11.84
N ASN A 96 -2.08 6.89 -12.50
CA ASN A 96 -3.27 7.62 -12.95
C ASN A 96 -4.13 6.86 -13.99
N ASP A 97 -3.65 5.78 -14.60
CA ASP A 97 -4.42 5.00 -15.58
C ASP A 97 -5.37 3.99 -14.90
N LEU A 98 -5.34 3.87 -13.58
CA LEU A 98 -6.25 2.99 -12.85
C LEU A 98 -7.59 3.69 -12.65
N ALA A 99 -8.64 3.18 -13.30
CA ALA A 99 -9.99 3.67 -13.08
C ALA A 99 -10.38 3.45 -11.59
N PRO A 100 -10.98 4.45 -10.93
CA PRO A 100 -11.44 4.28 -9.57
C PRO A 100 -12.54 3.22 -9.51
N PHE A 101 -12.63 2.52 -8.38
CA PHE A 101 -13.77 1.64 -8.14
C PHE A 101 -15.04 2.50 -8.07
N LEU A 102 -16.13 2.00 -8.65
CA LEU A 102 -17.43 2.65 -8.54
C LEU A 102 -18.27 1.97 -7.46
N CYS A 103 -19.24 2.70 -6.92
CA CYS A 103 -20.21 2.15 -5.99
C CYS A 103 -20.99 1.01 -6.66
N GLN A 104 -21.02 -0.14 -6.00
CA GLN A 104 -21.64 -1.38 -6.49
C GLN A 104 -23.02 -1.65 -5.90
N ARG A 105 -23.53 -0.78 -5.02
CA ARG A 105 -24.88 -0.95 -4.46
C ARG A 105 -25.93 -0.79 -5.56
N ASP A 106 -26.83 -1.76 -5.69
CA ASP A 106 -27.87 -1.78 -6.72
C ASP A 106 -28.76 -0.52 -6.68
N ALA A 107 -29.12 -0.09 -5.46
CA ALA A 107 -29.96 1.07 -5.21
C ALA A 107 -29.16 2.38 -5.00
N CYS A 108 -27.92 2.49 -5.50
CA CYS A 108 -27.16 3.73 -5.38
C CYS A 108 -27.81 4.86 -6.21
N PRO A 109 -28.16 6.02 -5.61
CA PRO A 109 -28.75 7.14 -6.35
C PRO A 109 -27.87 7.70 -7.47
N ASN A 110 -26.56 7.49 -7.35
CA ASN A 110 -25.52 7.96 -8.26
C ASN A 110 -24.81 6.77 -8.95
N ALA A 111 -25.54 5.69 -9.23
CA ALA A 111 -25.00 4.51 -9.89
C ALA A 111 -24.29 4.88 -11.21
N GLY A 112 -23.11 4.31 -11.42
CA GLY A 112 -22.28 4.56 -12.61
C GLY A 112 -21.39 5.81 -12.56
N SER A 113 -21.53 6.68 -11.55
CA SER A 113 -20.67 7.87 -11.37
C SER A 113 -20.09 8.03 -9.97
N ALA A 114 -20.71 7.43 -8.95
CA ALA A 114 -20.21 7.49 -7.59
C ALA A 114 -18.94 6.66 -7.43
N GLU A 115 -17.82 7.33 -7.13
CA GLU A 115 -16.58 6.68 -6.74
C GLU A 115 -16.74 5.98 -5.38
N ALA A 116 -16.21 4.77 -5.28
CA ALA A 116 -16.17 4.01 -4.05
C ALA A 116 -15.03 4.53 -3.16
N ALA A 117 -15.37 4.82 -1.91
CA ALA A 117 -14.43 5.23 -0.87
C ALA A 117 -14.33 4.20 0.26
N LYS A 118 -15.25 3.23 0.29
CA LYS A 118 -15.37 2.22 1.33
C LYS A 118 -15.44 0.83 0.72
N VAL A 119 -14.86 -0.15 1.39
CA VAL A 119 -14.94 -1.57 1.03
C VAL A 119 -15.48 -2.39 2.20
N CYS A 120 -16.35 -3.35 1.91
CA CYS A 120 -16.87 -4.33 2.86
C CYS A 120 -16.56 -5.75 2.37
N TYR A 121 -16.08 -6.61 3.27
CA TYR A 121 -15.76 -8.01 2.96
C TYR A 121 -16.85 -8.99 3.43
N ASP A 122 -17.90 -8.50 4.08
CA ASP A 122 -18.97 -9.36 4.59
C ASP A 122 -19.91 -9.78 3.44
N HIS A 123 -19.94 -11.08 3.17
CA HIS A 123 -20.81 -11.69 2.16
C HIS A 123 -22.30 -11.42 2.35
N CYS A 124 -22.80 -11.32 3.58
CA CYS A 124 -24.21 -11.03 3.83
C CYS A 124 -24.54 -9.61 3.33
N ILE A 125 -23.63 -8.66 3.52
CA ILE A 125 -23.81 -7.28 3.03
C ILE A 125 -23.77 -7.25 1.50
N SER A 126 -22.82 -7.95 0.86
CA SER A 126 -22.82 -8.08 -0.61
C SER A 126 -24.13 -8.64 -1.15
N VAL A 127 -24.57 -9.80 -0.65
CA VAL A 127 -25.80 -10.46 -1.12
C VAL A 127 -27.04 -9.61 -0.89
N THR A 128 -27.09 -8.82 0.19
CA THR A 128 -28.25 -7.99 0.52
C THR A 128 -28.35 -6.73 -0.33
N PHE A 129 -27.21 -6.10 -0.67
CA PHE A 129 -27.17 -4.76 -1.26
C PHE A 129 -26.63 -4.69 -2.69
N ALA A 130 -26.08 -5.79 -3.22
CA ALA A 130 -25.55 -5.89 -4.58
C ALA A 130 -25.69 -7.32 -5.13
N SER A 131 -26.83 -7.58 -5.76
CA SER A 131 -27.31 -8.92 -6.14
C SER A 131 -26.33 -9.70 -7.03
N ASP A 132 -25.60 -8.98 -7.89
CA ASP A 132 -24.65 -9.54 -8.87
C ASP A 132 -23.17 -9.25 -8.53
N SER A 133 -22.87 -8.68 -7.36
CA SER A 133 -21.50 -8.34 -6.96
C SER A 133 -21.05 -9.18 -5.75
N PRO A 134 -20.17 -10.18 -5.93
CA PRO A 134 -19.62 -10.92 -4.80
C PRO A 134 -18.70 -10.00 -3.95
N PRO A 135 -18.39 -10.38 -2.70
CA PRO A 135 -17.37 -9.69 -1.91
C PRO A 135 -16.02 -9.64 -2.64
N PRO A 136 -15.23 -8.56 -2.44
CA PRO A 136 -15.52 -7.38 -1.64
C PRO A 136 -16.53 -6.43 -2.30
N LEU A 137 -17.44 -5.86 -1.50
CA LEU A 137 -18.39 -4.84 -1.93
C LEU A 137 -17.78 -3.44 -1.82
N TYR A 138 -17.70 -2.74 -2.95
CA TYR A 138 -17.21 -1.36 -3.05
C TYR A 138 -18.37 -0.36 -2.98
N LEU A 139 -18.27 0.63 -2.10
CA LEU A 139 -19.35 1.57 -1.78
C LEU A 139 -18.86 3.02 -1.75
N CYS A 140 -19.68 3.95 -2.23
CA CYS A 140 -19.49 5.37 -1.94
C CYS A 140 -19.77 5.66 -0.46
N ILE A 141 -19.35 6.82 0.02
CA ILE A 141 -19.45 7.20 1.43
C ILE A 141 -20.91 7.20 1.90
N GLU A 142 -21.83 7.72 1.07
CA GLU A 142 -23.26 7.81 1.39
C GLU A 142 -23.88 6.42 1.56
N CYS A 143 -23.64 5.52 0.60
CA CYS A 143 -24.17 4.16 0.64
C CYS A 143 -23.60 3.37 1.82
N ALA A 144 -22.29 3.49 2.11
CA ALA A 144 -21.69 2.85 3.27
C ALA A 144 -22.29 3.36 4.58
N ASN A 145 -22.53 4.67 4.71
CA ASN A 145 -23.13 5.26 5.91
C ASN A 145 -24.60 4.90 6.10
N GLU A 146 -25.36 4.69 5.02
CA GLU A 146 -26.74 4.19 5.08
C GLU A 146 -26.77 2.73 5.54
N ILE A 147 -25.99 1.86 4.90
CA ILE A 147 -25.91 0.45 5.27
C ILE A 147 -25.42 0.32 6.72
N HIS A 148 -24.44 1.12 7.15
CA HIS A 148 -23.95 1.09 8.53
C HIS A 148 -25.01 1.52 9.56
N ARG A 149 -25.95 2.41 9.19
CA ARG A 149 -27.08 2.76 10.08
C ARG A 149 -28.04 1.60 10.29
N GLU A 150 -28.23 0.77 9.27
CA GLU A 150 -29.08 -0.43 9.32
C GLU A 150 -28.35 -1.64 9.91
N HIS A 151 -27.02 -1.70 9.72
CA HIS A 151 -26.14 -2.80 10.14
C HIS A 151 -24.92 -2.25 10.92
N PRO A 152 -25.11 -1.82 12.18
CA PRO A 152 -24.07 -1.14 12.96
C PRO A 152 -22.86 -2.03 13.30
N ASP A 153 -23.05 -3.35 13.36
CA ASP A 153 -21.96 -4.29 13.66
C ASP A 153 -21.02 -4.51 12.46
N GLN A 154 -21.43 -4.06 11.27
CA GLN A 154 -20.67 -4.29 10.06
C GLN A 154 -19.53 -3.29 9.87
N ARG A 155 -18.41 -3.82 9.37
CA ARG A 155 -17.17 -3.05 9.20
C ARG A 155 -16.98 -2.65 7.74
N PHE A 156 -16.74 -1.36 7.55
CA PHE A 156 -16.35 -0.75 6.29
C PHE A 156 -14.95 -0.19 6.43
N PHE A 157 -14.10 -0.45 5.45
CA PHE A 157 -12.70 0.00 5.44
C PHE A 157 -12.53 1.09 4.40
N ASP A 158 -11.73 2.11 4.71
CA ASP A 158 -11.38 3.15 3.74
C ASP A 158 -10.52 2.57 2.62
N ILE A 159 -10.80 3.03 1.40
CA ILE A 159 -9.99 2.74 0.22
C ILE A 159 -8.97 3.87 0.09
N LEU A 160 -7.70 3.49 0.02
CA LEU A 160 -6.62 4.45 -0.26
C LEU A 160 -6.56 4.74 -1.75
N HIS A 161 -6.35 6.01 -2.11
CA HIS A 161 -6.02 6.36 -3.47
C HIS A 161 -4.57 5.99 -3.79
N PRO A 162 -4.24 5.68 -5.06
CA PRO A 162 -2.88 5.35 -5.47
C PRO A 162 -1.91 6.45 -5.07
N MET A 163 -0.69 6.10 -4.65
CA MET A 163 0.28 7.10 -4.24
C MET A 163 0.53 8.13 -5.36
N GLN A 164 0.56 9.41 -4.99
CA GLN A 164 0.85 10.50 -5.92
C GLN A 164 2.29 10.39 -6.45
N PRO A 165 2.61 11.08 -7.57
CA PRO A 165 3.94 11.06 -8.16
C PRO A 165 5.05 11.22 -7.12
N LEU A 166 6.17 10.56 -7.40
CA LEU A 166 7.32 10.52 -6.51
C LEU A 166 7.72 11.93 -6.04
N SER A 167 7.56 12.16 -4.74
CA SER A 167 8.11 13.32 -4.03
C SER A 167 9.28 12.86 -3.18
N VAL A 168 10.40 13.58 -3.27
CA VAL A 168 11.55 13.40 -2.37
C VAL A 168 11.40 14.21 -1.08
N LEU A 169 10.32 14.98 -0.93
CA LEU A 169 10.03 15.86 0.20
C LEU A 169 8.81 15.40 1.01
N CYS A 170 8.85 15.71 2.31
CA CYS A 170 7.77 15.50 3.28
C CYS A 170 6.47 16.17 2.82
N GLU A 171 5.37 15.41 2.86
CA GLU A 171 4.03 15.83 2.41
C GLU A 171 3.19 16.39 3.56
N ASN A 172 3.70 16.35 4.79
CA ASN A 172 3.02 17.01 5.90
C ASN A 172 2.99 18.53 5.65
N LYS A 173 1.81 19.07 5.37
CA LYS A 173 1.56 20.50 5.12
C LYS A 173 2.04 21.40 6.28
N ASN A 174 2.10 20.86 7.50
CA ASN A 174 2.55 21.57 8.70
C ASN A 174 4.01 21.25 9.08
N CYS A 175 4.81 20.70 8.16
CA CYS A 175 6.21 20.34 8.41
C CYS A 175 7.08 21.57 8.70
N ARG A 176 7.74 21.56 9.87
CA ARG A 176 8.70 22.60 10.31
C ARG A 176 10.15 22.12 10.35
N SER A 177 10.43 20.93 9.82
CA SER A 177 11.77 20.37 9.78
C SER A 177 12.68 21.17 8.84
N THR A 178 13.94 21.29 9.23
CA THR A 178 15.00 21.82 8.37
C THR A 178 15.33 20.83 7.26
N ASP A 179 15.47 19.55 7.59
CA ASP A 179 15.55 18.45 6.64
C ASP A 179 14.16 17.91 6.33
N LYS A 180 13.68 18.16 5.10
CA LYS A 180 12.37 17.71 4.62
C LYS A 180 12.45 16.44 3.78
N SER A 181 13.63 15.81 3.66
CA SER A 181 13.79 14.60 2.85
C SER A 181 12.89 13.46 3.35
N VAL A 182 12.26 12.71 2.44
CA VAL A 182 11.30 11.65 2.77
C VAL A 182 11.98 10.50 3.48
N TYR A 183 11.64 10.24 4.73
CA TYR A 183 12.18 9.17 5.56
C TYR A 183 11.28 7.92 5.57
N SER A 184 9.96 8.13 5.58
CA SER A 184 8.98 7.03 5.64
C SER A 184 7.75 7.32 4.80
N ILE A 185 7.07 6.27 4.36
CA ILE A 185 5.74 6.31 3.73
C ILE A 185 4.77 5.58 4.66
N CYS A 186 3.68 6.22 5.07
CA CYS A 186 2.65 5.60 5.91
C CYS A 186 1.38 5.32 5.10
N PHE A 187 0.88 4.10 5.20
CA PHE A 187 -0.32 3.61 4.51
C PHE A 187 -1.52 3.48 5.46
N SER A 188 -1.40 3.89 6.71
CA SER A 188 -2.56 3.96 7.62
C SER A 188 -3.58 4.98 7.11
N THR A 189 -4.87 4.64 7.19
CA THR A 189 -5.98 5.52 6.80
C THR A 189 -6.02 6.78 7.67
N GLU A 190 -5.58 6.71 8.93
CA GLU A 190 -5.45 7.89 9.80
C GLU A 190 -4.45 8.89 9.20
N CYS A 191 -3.29 8.41 8.76
CA CYS A 191 -2.26 9.25 8.16
C CYS A 191 -2.66 9.73 6.76
N ALA A 192 -3.23 8.84 5.94
CA ALA A 192 -3.68 9.15 4.59
C ALA A 192 -4.81 10.19 4.56
N SER A 193 -5.64 10.26 5.59
CA SER A 193 -6.69 11.29 5.70
C SER A 193 -6.15 12.73 5.64
N TYR A 194 -4.89 12.95 6.06
CA TYR A 194 -4.23 14.25 5.97
C TYR A 194 -3.71 14.60 4.56
N ASN A 195 -3.72 13.62 3.65
CA ASN A 195 -3.22 13.74 2.28
C ASN A 195 -4.29 13.37 1.25
N GLY A 196 -5.56 13.65 1.53
CA GLY A 196 -6.66 13.34 0.61
C GLY A 196 -6.76 11.86 0.29
N ASN A 197 -6.63 11.00 1.32
CA ASN A 197 -6.66 9.53 1.24
C ASN A 197 -5.56 8.88 0.38
N HIS A 198 -4.52 9.63 0.01
CA HIS A 198 -3.28 9.05 -0.51
C HIS A 198 -2.34 8.65 0.65
N PRO A 199 -1.57 7.56 0.54
CA PRO A 199 -0.45 7.29 1.44
C PRO A 199 0.45 8.54 1.58
N ILE A 200 0.96 8.79 2.78
CA ILE A 200 1.66 10.04 3.10
C ILE A 200 3.13 9.81 3.40
N ARG A 201 3.98 10.65 2.79
CA ARG A 201 5.42 10.67 3.01
C ARG A 201 5.79 11.65 4.12
N TYR A 202 6.60 11.19 5.06
CA TYR A 202 7.09 12.01 6.17
C TYR A 202 8.61 12.10 6.16
N CYS A 203 9.15 13.27 6.50
CA CYS A 203 10.53 13.38 6.96
C CYS A 203 10.70 12.74 8.34
N HIS A 204 11.95 12.56 8.77
CA HIS A 204 12.27 11.87 10.02
C HIS A 204 11.56 12.50 11.25
N GLN A 205 11.55 13.83 11.35
CA GLN A 205 10.87 14.52 12.45
C GLN A 205 9.35 14.31 12.42
N CYS A 206 8.72 14.43 11.24
CA CYS A 206 7.27 14.22 11.12
C CYS A 206 6.88 12.76 11.38
N HIS A 207 7.73 11.82 10.98
CA HIS A 207 7.57 10.41 11.26
C HIS A 207 7.51 10.15 12.78
N GLY A 208 8.50 10.60 13.55
CA GLY A 208 8.51 10.40 15.02
C GLY A 208 7.35 11.10 15.75
N ASN A 209 6.88 12.23 15.23
CA ASN A 209 5.71 12.92 15.77
C ASN A 209 4.40 12.15 15.55
N ARG A 210 4.33 11.35 14.47
CA ARG A 210 3.12 10.61 14.07
C ARG A 210 3.12 9.17 14.54
N HIS A 211 4.31 8.56 14.65
CA HIS A 211 4.51 7.16 15.01
C HIS A 211 5.41 7.11 16.24
N ASN A 212 4.80 6.91 17.39
CA ASN A 212 5.45 6.74 18.69
C ASN A 212 4.55 5.88 19.59
N SER A 213 4.99 5.63 20.82
CA SER A 213 4.24 4.79 21.77
C SER A 213 2.83 5.27 22.10
N ARG A 214 2.49 6.54 21.84
CA ARG A 214 1.16 7.11 22.09
C ARG A 214 0.27 7.19 20.85
N ARG A 215 0.86 7.19 19.66
CA ARG A 215 0.14 7.42 18.40
C ARG A 215 0.77 6.63 17.26
N GLY A 216 -0.06 5.98 16.46
CA GLY A 216 0.38 5.32 15.24
C GLY A 216 1.34 4.16 15.47
N ALA A 217 1.28 3.52 16.65
CA ALA A 217 2.07 2.33 16.96
C ALA A 217 1.64 1.11 16.12
N ASP A 218 0.39 1.09 15.68
CA ASP A 218 -0.23 0.06 14.83
C ASP A 218 -0.24 0.45 13.34
N HIS A 219 0.32 1.59 12.97
CA HIS A 219 0.34 2.04 11.59
C HIS A 219 1.37 1.26 10.76
N VAL A 220 0.95 0.72 9.63
CA VAL A 220 1.86 0.13 8.65
C VAL A 220 2.57 1.26 7.89
N HIS A 221 3.88 1.33 8.07
CA HIS A 221 4.73 2.31 7.41
C HIS A 221 6.03 1.66 6.94
N HIS A 222 6.61 2.26 5.91
CA HIS A 222 7.83 1.77 5.27
C HIS A 222 8.89 2.86 5.35
N THR A 223 10.00 2.58 6.03
CA THR A 223 11.13 3.49 6.12
C THR A 223 12.08 3.29 4.94
N ARG A 224 13.00 4.23 4.73
CA ARG A 224 14.16 4.02 3.85
C ARG A 224 14.86 2.70 4.17
N LEU A 225 15.45 2.10 3.13
CA LEU A 225 16.34 0.96 3.32
C LEU A 225 17.49 1.35 4.25
N PRO A 226 17.80 0.55 5.29
CA PRO A 226 18.98 0.78 6.10
C PRO A 226 20.25 0.60 5.25
N GLN A 227 21.36 1.14 5.72
CA GLN A 227 22.65 0.84 5.08
C GLN A 227 22.91 -0.66 5.11
N ALA A 228 23.55 -1.21 4.07
CA ALA A 228 23.79 -2.65 3.96
C ALA A 228 24.53 -3.24 5.18
N SER A 229 25.38 -2.44 5.85
CA SER A 229 26.08 -2.84 7.09
C SER A 229 25.15 -3.01 8.30
N ASN A 230 23.96 -2.42 8.26
CA ASN A 230 22.98 -2.39 9.33
C ASN A 230 21.73 -3.21 8.95
N MET A 231 21.76 -3.93 7.83
CA MET A 231 20.71 -4.88 7.46
C MET A 231 20.85 -6.16 8.27
N GLU A 232 19.73 -6.81 8.53
CA GLU A 232 19.71 -8.18 9.02
C GLU A 232 20.41 -9.10 8.00
N ILE A 233 21.12 -10.12 8.49
CA ILE A 233 21.99 -10.98 7.66
C ILE A 233 21.22 -11.60 6.49
N GLU A 234 19.98 -12.03 6.71
CA GLU A 234 19.13 -12.61 5.67
C GLU A 234 18.76 -11.60 4.58
N LEU A 235 18.46 -10.36 4.98
CA LEU A 235 18.16 -9.26 4.06
C LEU A 235 19.42 -8.84 3.28
N GLN A 236 20.58 -8.85 3.95
CA GLN A 236 21.86 -8.56 3.32
C GLN A 236 22.23 -9.63 2.28
N GLY A 237 22.02 -10.91 2.59
CA GLY A 237 22.20 -12.01 1.63
C GLY A 237 21.26 -11.90 0.43
N THR A 238 19.99 -11.59 0.67
CA THR A 238 19.01 -11.39 -0.41
C THR A 238 19.37 -10.19 -1.28
N LEU A 239 19.83 -9.08 -0.69
CA LEU A 239 20.30 -7.91 -1.43
C LEU A 239 21.54 -8.22 -2.27
N GLN A 240 22.47 -9.01 -1.74
CA GLN A 240 23.65 -9.44 -2.48
C GLN A 240 23.27 -10.30 -3.69
N ASP A 241 22.37 -11.28 -3.50
CA ASP A 241 21.86 -12.12 -4.59
C ASP A 241 21.13 -11.29 -5.65
N ALA A 242 20.40 -10.25 -5.24
CA ALA A 242 19.72 -9.31 -6.13
C ALA A 242 20.70 -8.45 -6.95
N ILE A 243 21.91 -8.19 -6.46
CA ILE A 243 22.93 -7.40 -7.18
C ILE A 243 23.72 -8.26 -8.17
N ILE A 244 23.98 -9.52 -7.84
CA ILE A 244 24.85 -10.41 -8.64
C ILE A 244 24.15 -10.93 -9.91
N ARG A 245 22.82 -11.05 -9.93
CA ARG A 245 22.05 -11.70 -11.00
C ARG A 245 21.32 -10.77 -11.96
#